data_AF-A0A5N5P7H3-F1
#
_entry.id   AF-A0A5N5P7H3-F1
#
_cell.length_a   1.000
_cell.length_b   1.000
_cell.length_c   1.000
_cell.angle_alpha   90.00
_cell.angle_beta   90.00
_cell.angle_gamma   90.00
#
_symmetry.space_group_name_H-M   'P 1'
#
loop_
_entity.id
_entity.type
_entity.pdbx_description
1 polymer ?
#
loop_
_entity_poly.entity_id
_entity_poly.type
_entity_poly.pdbx_seq_one_letter_code
_entity_poly.pdbx_strand_id
1 'polypeptide(L)'
;MPPPDLNPILTSLTTQSLPLPSKTWLTPILTARNPPPPLPSLLATVRARLLASDLTTPGLLDPKYTTSHSLPPDLSSQPQVKATTLGRDVVFQVLDIENLSKSRWSQVEELEAIARGEGTKGREVIRLPTEGEGNGDGVNAGERGVTQATQTQPTQQPQRQGAAAGGGGGGEKDTHKLVLQDCKGLKISALELRKAERVGIGKLNIGEKILVKTGAKVSRGVIMLEPGTCVVLGGKVEAWHKAWTEGRLGRLKEAAGAGGGGGGGQGR
;
A
#
# COMPACT_ATOMS: atom_id res chain seq x y z
N MET A 1 29.43 28.02 -12.35
CA MET A 1 28.81 26.76 -12.84
C MET A 1 27.36 27.08 -13.16
N PRO A 2 26.84 26.76 -14.36
CA PRO A 2 25.45 27.02 -14.69
C PRO A 2 24.52 26.20 -13.76
N PRO A 3 23.33 26.71 -13.42
CA PRO A 3 22.37 25.96 -12.62
C PRO A 3 22.01 24.64 -13.32
N PRO A 4 21.82 23.53 -12.58
CA PRO A 4 21.44 22.25 -13.17
C PRO A 4 20.11 22.38 -13.91
N ASP A 5 20.03 21.83 -15.13
CA ASP A 5 18.79 21.81 -15.91
C ASP A 5 17.75 20.91 -15.23
N LEU A 6 16.61 21.51 -14.86
CA LEU A 6 15.52 20.86 -14.14
C LEU A 6 14.51 20.18 -15.09
N ASN A 7 14.48 20.60 -16.36
CA ASN A 7 13.48 20.15 -17.33
C ASN A 7 13.40 18.62 -17.52
N PRO A 8 14.52 17.87 -17.61
CA PRO A 8 14.42 16.41 -17.75
C PRO A 8 13.77 15.75 -16.53
N ILE A 9 14.00 16.29 -15.34
CA ILE A 9 13.44 15.76 -14.08
C ILE A 9 11.94 16.03 -14.03
N LEU A 10 11.52 17.28 -14.27
CA LEU A 10 10.12 17.67 -14.23
C LEU A 10 9.29 16.93 -15.29
N THR A 11 9.85 16.75 -16.49
CA THR A 11 9.23 15.95 -17.56
C THR A 11 9.03 14.50 -17.12
N SER A 12 10.06 13.87 -16.54
CA SER A 12 9.98 12.49 -16.06
C SER A 12 8.97 12.28 -14.92
N LEU A 13 8.84 13.26 -14.01
CA LEU A 13 7.84 13.20 -12.95
C LEU A 13 6.41 13.36 -13.51
N THR A 14 6.23 14.28 -14.46
CA THR A 14 4.93 14.51 -15.11
C THR A 14 4.44 13.28 -15.87
N THR A 15 5.31 12.61 -16.64
CA THR A 15 4.94 11.40 -17.39
C THR A 15 4.54 10.25 -16.47
N GLN A 16 5.04 10.23 -15.23
CA GLN A 16 4.69 9.25 -14.20
C GLN A 16 3.51 9.70 -13.32
N SER A 17 2.87 10.84 -13.64
CA SER A 17 1.77 11.43 -12.85
C SER A 17 2.15 11.68 -11.38
N LEU A 18 3.42 11.97 -11.11
CA LEU A 18 3.94 12.26 -9.78
C LEU A 18 3.73 13.75 -9.42
N PRO A 19 3.65 14.09 -8.13
CA PRO A 19 3.64 15.47 -7.69
C PRO A 19 4.85 16.25 -8.20
N LEU A 20 4.65 17.53 -8.54
CA LEU A 20 5.75 18.39 -9.00
C LEU A 20 6.40 19.11 -7.81
N PRO A 21 7.66 18.79 -7.49
CA PRO A 21 8.38 19.45 -6.41
C PRO A 21 8.76 20.89 -6.78
N SER A 22 8.99 21.72 -5.76
CA SER A 22 9.49 23.07 -5.93
C SER A 22 10.96 23.07 -6.36
N LYS A 23 11.41 24.16 -7.00
CA LYS A 23 12.82 24.34 -7.34
C LYS A 23 13.71 24.33 -6.09
N THR A 24 13.26 24.98 -5.02
CA THR A 24 13.98 25.07 -3.74
C THR A 24 14.20 23.70 -3.11
N TRP A 25 13.24 22.78 -3.24
CA TRP A 25 13.40 21.41 -2.74
C TRP A 25 14.33 20.55 -3.63
N LEU A 26 14.32 20.78 -4.95
CA LEU A 26 15.17 20.05 -5.89
C LEU A 26 16.65 20.45 -5.81
N THR A 27 16.96 21.75 -5.64
CA THR A 27 18.33 22.26 -5.70
C THR A 27 19.32 21.54 -4.79
N PRO A 28 19.03 21.26 -3.50
CA PRO A 28 19.93 20.52 -2.63
C PRO A 28 20.20 19.08 -3.11
N ILE A 29 19.23 18.43 -3.75
CA ILE A 29 19.39 17.07 -4.28
C ILE A 29 20.36 17.07 -5.47
N LEU A 30 20.28 18.10 -6.30
CA LEU A 30 21.07 18.24 -7.54
C LEU A 30 22.50 18.66 -7.29
N THR A 31 22.71 19.46 -6.25
CA THR A 31 24.02 20.05 -5.90
C THR A 31 24.74 19.26 -4.80
N ALA A 32 24.12 18.21 -4.25
CA ALA A 32 24.69 17.41 -3.17
C ALA A 32 26.02 16.74 -3.51
N ARG A 33 26.32 16.51 -4.80
CA ARG A 33 27.54 15.82 -5.25
C ARG A 33 28.18 16.58 -6.40
N ASN A 34 29.51 16.65 -6.37
CA ASN A 34 30.33 17.17 -7.46
C ASN A 34 31.45 16.17 -7.78
N PRO A 35 31.49 15.56 -8.99
CA PRO A 35 30.55 15.75 -10.11
C PRO A 35 29.14 15.18 -9.84
N PRO A 36 28.10 15.68 -10.53
CA PRO A 36 26.73 15.21 -10.35
C PRO A 36 26.58 13.74 -10.78
N PRO A 37 25.71 12.96 -10.12
CA PRO A 37 25.44 11.58 -10.51
C PRO A 37 24.73 11.52 -11.88
N PRO A 38 24.75 10.35 -12.56
CA PRO A 38 24.00 10.14 -13.79
C PRO A 38 22.50 10.45 -13.61
N LEU A 39 21.86 11.01 -14.65
CA LEU A 39 20.44 11.40 -14.62
C LEU A 39 19.50 10.30 -14.09
N PRO A 40 19.63 9.01 -14.44
CA PRO A 40 18.77 7.96 -13.89
C PRO A 40 18.86 7.82 -12.37
N SER A 41 20.06 7.96 -11.80
CA SER A 41 20.28 7.89 -10.34
C SER A 41 19.65 9.09 -9.64
N LEU A 42 19.72 10.26 -10.27
CA LEU A 42 19.12 11.48 -9.78
C LEU A 42 17.59 11.41 -9.81
N LEU A 43 17.00 10.94 -10.93
CA LEU A 43 15.57 10.69 -11.06
C LEU A 43 15.06 9.71 -9.99
N ALA A 44 15.77 8.60 -9.79
CA ALA A 44 15.44 7.62 -8.76
C ALA A 44 15.49 8.24 -7.35
N THR A 45 16.50 9.05 -7.07
CA THR A 45 16.65 9.74 -5.77
C THR A 45 15.53 10.76 -5.55
N VAL A 46 15.23 11.58 -6.55
CA VAL A 46 14.14 12.58 -6.51
C VAL A 46 12.80 11.88 -6.28
N ARG A 47 12.50 10.83 -7.06
CA ARG A 47 11.26 10.06 -6.92
C ARG A 47 11.15 9.43 -5.54
N ALA A 48 12.20 8.76 -5.06
CA ALA A 48 12.19 8.10 -3.77
C ALA A 48 11.96 9.09 -2.63
N ARG A 49 12.67 10.23 -2.63
CA ARG A 49 12.51 11.27 -1.60
C ARG A 49 11.13 11.91 -1.65
N LEU A 50 10.62 12.22 -2.83
CA LEU A 50 9.28 12.79 -2.99
C LEU A 50 8.20 11.85 -2.46
N LEU A 51 8.24 10.58 -2.86
CA LEU A 51 7.25 9.57 -2.44
C LEU A 51 7.35 9.23 -0.95
N ALA A 52 8.53 9.41 -0.32
CA ALA A 52 8.73 9.25 1.12
C ALA A 52 8.38 10.49 1.95
N SER A 53 8.15 11.64 1.33
CA SER A 53 7.87 12.90 2.02
C SER A 53 6.39 13.06 2.37
N ASP A 54 6.11 13.92 3.34
CA ASP A 54 4.78 14.44 3.59
C ASP A 54 4.44 15.55 2.58
N LEU A 55 3.41 15.38 1.74
CA LEU A 55 3.06 16.35 0.69
C LEU A 55 2.53 17.68 1.24
N THR A 56 2.17 17.73 2.53
CA THR A 56 1.78 18.97 3.20
C THR A 56 2.98 19.82 3.65
N THR A 57 4.20 19.30 3.51
CA THR A 57 5.44 20.01 3.91
C THR A 57 5.58 21.33 3.13
N PRO A 58 5.67 22.48 3.82
CA PRO A 58 5.83 23.77 3.16
C PRO A 58 7.06 23.81 2.26
N GLY A 59 6.90 24.33 1.05
CA GLY A 59 7.99 24.45 0.08
C GLY A 59 8.43 23.14 -0.58
N LEU A 60 7.81 22.00 -0.29
CA LEU A 60 8.08 20.73 -0.98
C LEU A 60 7.59 20.75 -2.43
N LEU A 61 6.34 21.16 -2.65
CA LEU A 61 5.68 21.16 -3.96
C LEU A 61 5.66 22.54 -4.59
N ASP A 62 5.59 22.57 -5.93
CA ASP A 62 5.40 23.81 -6.66
C ASP A 62 4.02 24.43 -6.36
N PRO A 63 3.94 25.75 -6.06
CA PRO A 63 2.68 26.41 -5.72
C PRO A 63 1.59 26.29 -6.79
N LYS A 64 1.97 26.28 -8.08
CA LYS A 64 1.02 26.10 -9.19
C LYS A 64 0.50 24.66 -9.20
N TYR A 65 1.37 23.68 -8.95
CA TYR A 65 0.95 22.29 -8.81
C TYR A 65 -0.08 22.12 -7.69
N THR A 66 0.21 22.62 -6.48
CA THR A 66 -0.71 22.54 -5.33
C THR A 66 -2.05 23.21 -5.63
N THR A 67 -2.08 24.32 -6.36
CA THR A 67 -3.35 24.98 -6.70
C THR A 67 -4.16 24.17 -7.70
N SER A 68 -3.50 23.53 -8.66
CA SER A 68 -4.15 22.78 -9.72
C SER A 68 -4.49 21.33 -9.37
N HIS A 69 -3.91 20.74 -8.32
CA HIS A 69 -4.06 19.31 -7.97
C HIS A 69 -4.45 19.08 -6.50
N SER A 70 -5.21 20.00 -5.91
CA SER A 70 -5.81 19.85 -4.57
C SER A 70 -7.32 19.65 -4.64
N LEU A 71 -7.89 19.14 -3.56
CA LEU A 71 -9.33 19.05 -3.39
C LEU A 71 -9.97 20.44 -3.37
N PRO A 72 -11.14 20.60 -4.01
CA PRO A 72 -12.04 21.70 -3.71
C PRO A 72 -12.48 21.63 -2.23
N PRO A 73 -12.44 22.74 -1.46
CA PRO A 73 -12.76 22.73 -0.03
C PRO A 73 -14.17 22.21 0.28
N ASP A 74 -15.11 22.56 -0.60
CA ASP A 74 -16.53 22.23 -0.56
C ASP A 74 -16.81 20.72 -0.67
N LEU A 75 -15.94 19.97 -1.36
CA LEU A 75 -16.16 18.55 -1.60
C LEU A 75 -16.11 17.70 -0.32
N SER A 76 -15.29 18.12 0.65
CA SER A 76 -15.15 17.42 1.94
C SER A 76 -16.24 17.80 2.95
N SER A 77 -16.86 18.96 2.80
CA SER A 77 -17.76 19.56 3.80
C SER A 77 -19.25 19.49 3.44
N GLN A 78 -19.62 18.99 2.26
CA GLN A 78 -21.01 18.97 1.79
C GLN A 78 -21.60 17.55 1.71
N PRO A 79 -22.07 16.97 2.83
CA PRO A 79 -22.72 15.65 2.83
C PRO A 79 -24.06 15.65 2.09
N GLN A 80 -24.64 16.83 1.85
CA GLN A 80 -25.92 17.00 1.15
C GLN A 80 -25.81 16.74 -0.37
N VAL A 81 -24.60 16.83 -0.94
CA VAL A 81 -24.37 16.48 -2.33
C VAL A 81 -24.39 14.96 -2.47
N LYS A 82 -25.50 14.44 -3.02
CA LYS A 82 -25.73 13.00 -3.18
C LYS A 82 -24.62 12.34 -3.99
N ALA A 83 -24.24 12.94 -5.11
CA ALA A 83 -23.17 12.45 -5.97
C ALA A 83 -22.60 13.60 -6.80
N THR A 84 -21.29 13.57 -7.01
CA THR A 84 -20.54 14.43 -7.93
C THR A 84 -19.33 13.64 -8.44
N THR A 85 -18.51 14.25 -9.29
CA THR A 85 -17.25 13.67 -9.75
C THR A 85 -16.09 14.60 -9.42
N LEU A 86 -14.91 14.02 -9.23
CA LEU A 86 -13.68 14.77 -9.05
C LEU A 86 -13.33 15.46 -10.38
N GLY A 87 -13.26 16.78 -10.39
CA GLY A 87 -13.05 17.56 -11.63
C GLY A 87 -11.58 17.62 -12.11
N ARG A 88 -10.65 16.97 -11.42
CA ARG A 88 -9.21 17.03 -11.69
C ARG A 88 -8.48 15.83 -11.08
N ASP A 89 -7.27 15.58 -11.56
CA ASP A 89 -6.38 14.59 -10.95
C ASP A 89 -5.86 15.12 -9.61
N VAL A 90 -5.93 14.31 -8.57
CA VAL A 90 -5.45 14.66 -7.22
C VAL A 90 -4.60 13.51 -6.68
N VAL A 91 -3.39 13.85 -6.23
CA VAL A 91 -2.53 12.92 -5.50
C VAL A 91 -2.78 13.07 -4.00
N PHE A 92 -3.12 11.96 -3.38
CA PHE A 92 -3.37 11.86 -1.95
C PHE A 92 -2.27 11.08 -1.23
N GLN A 93 -2.17 11.34 0.07
CA GLN A 93 -1.48 10.51 1.05
C GLN A 93 -2.51 9.69 1.82
N VAL A 94 -2.20 8.42 2.04
CA VAL A 94 -3.02 7.55 2.89
C VAL A 94 -2.73 7.87 4.35
N LEU A 95 -3.74 8.26 5.13
CA LEU A 95 -3.62 8.51 6.57
C LEU A 95 -4.11 7.33 7.42
N ASP A 96 -5.12 6.60 6.93
CA ASP A 96 -5.72 5.47 7.65
C ASP A 96 -6.33 4.46 6.68
N ILE A 97 -6.41 3.20 7.13
CA ILE A 97 -7.04 2.08 6.43
C ILE A 97 -7.83 1.24 7.43
N GLU A 98 -9.11 1.06 7.15
CA GLU A 98 -10.00 0.17 7.90
C GLU A 98 -10.49 -0.96 6.98
N ASN A 99 -10.45 -2.21 7.48
CA ASN A 99 -11.13 -3.33 6.84
C ASN A 99 -12.56 -3.40 7.38
N LEU A 100 -13.54 -3.17 6.50
CA LEU A 100 -14.96 -3.18 6.84
C LEU A 100 -15.60 -4.57 6.72
N SER A 101 -14.90 -5.55 6.15
CA SER A 101 -15.40 -6.92 5.98
C SER A 101 -15.22 -7.80 7.22
N LYS A 102 -14.39 -7.38 8.19
CA LYS A 102 -14.14 -8.10 9.44
C LYS A 102 -14.60 -7.27 10.63
N SER A 103 -15.18 -7.92 11.65
CA SER A 103 -15.50 -7.23 12.90
C SER A 103 -14.23 -6.71 13.58
N ARG A 104 -14.34 -5.61 14.33
CA ARG A 104 -13.20 -5.05 15.08
C ARG A 104 -12.64 -6.06 16.07
N TRP A 105 -13.53 -6.81 16.75
CA TRP A 105 -13.14 -7.84 17.70
C TRP A 105 -12.33 -8.96 17.05
N SER A 106 -12.79 -9.48 15.90
CA SER A 106 -12.05 -10.50 15.14
C SER A 106 -10.66 -10.00 14.72
N GLN A 107 -10.53 -8.72 14.35
CA GLN A 107 -9.23 -8.13 14.03
C GLN A 107 -8.33 -7.98 15.27
N VAL A 108 -8.89 -7.70 16.45
CA VAL A 108 -8.13 -7.67 17.72
C VAL A 108 -7.60 -9.07 18.03
N GLU A 109 -8.46 -10.08 17.99
CA GLU A 109 -8.08 -11.48 18.26
C GLU A 109 -6.97 -11.96 17.31
N GLU A 110 -7.08 -11.64 16.02
CA GLU A 110 -6.07 -11.99 15.01
C GLU A 110 -4.71 -11.35 15.32
N LEU A 111 -4.70 -10.05 15.68
CA LEU A 111 -3.46 -9.35 16.05
C LEU A 111 -2.84 -9.88 17.35
N GLU A 112 -3.66 -10.24 18.35
CA GLU A 112 -3.17 -10.82 19.60
C GLU A 112 -2.66 -12.25 19.44
N ALA A 113 -3.31 -13.05 18.58
CA ALA A 113 -2.82 -14.38 18.23
C ALA A 113 -1.45 -14.29 17.55
N ILE A 114 -1.26 -13.34 16.63
CA ILE A 114 0.04 -13.08 16.01
C ILE A 114 1.08 -12.66 17.05
N ALA A 115 0.72 -11.75 17.97
CA ALA A 115 1.63 -11.30 19.03
C ALA A 115 2.03 -12.42 20.01
N ARG A 116 1.13 -13.39 20.26
CA ARG A 116 1.41 -14.61 21.02
C ARG A 116 2.17 -15.68 20.25
N GLY A 117 2.39 -15.50 18.95
CA GLY A 117 3.06 -16.48 18.08
C GLY A 117 2.16 -17.65 17.67
N GLU A 118 0.84 -17.53 17.84
CA GLU A 118 -0.16 -18.55 17.52
C GLU A 118 -0.58 -18.53 16.03
N GLY A 119 0.14 -17.79 15.18
CA GLY A 119 -0.11 -17.75 13.75
C GLY A 119 -0.03 -19.15 13.14
N THR A 120 -1.16 -19.70 12.73
CA THR A 120 -1.29 -21.05 12.16
C THR A 120 -0.42 -21.19 10.91
N LYS A 121 0.82 -21.66 11.05
CA LYS A 121 1.51 -22.35 9.95
C LYS A 121 0.71 -23.63 9.70
N GLY A 122 -0.06 -23.64 8.62
CA GLY A 122 -0.81 -24.81 8.19
C GLY A 122 0.08 -26.04 8.18
N ARG A 123 -0.35 -27.09 8.90
CA ARG A 123 0.27 -28.42 8.87
C ARG A 123 0.26 -28.91 7.42
N GLU A 124 1.43 -29.04 6.81
CA GLU A 124 1.59 -29.76 5.55
C GLU A 124 1.47 -31.26 5.87
N VAL A 125 0.35 -31.87 5.48
CA VAL A 125 0.14 -33.32 5.62
C VAL A 125 0.80 -33.99 4.42
N ILE A 126 2.05 -34.41 4.58
CA ILE A 126 2.71 -35.33 3.63
C ILE A 126 2.04 -36.68 3.81
N ARG A 127 1.24 -37.09 2.81
CA ARG A 127 0.71 -38.45 2.73
C ARG A 127 1.86 -39.36 2.29
N LEU A 128 2.41 -40.16 3.20
CA LEU A 128 3.26 -41.29 2.82
C LEU A 128 2.39 -42.32 2.07
N PRO A 129 2.78 -42.77 0.86
CA PRO A 129 2.17 -43.95 0.25
C PRO A 129 2.37 -45.15 1.18
N THR A 130 1.27 -45.81 1.54
CA THR A 130 1.33 -47.13 2.18
C THR A 130 1.34 -48.13 1.04
N GLU A 131 2.51 -48.69 0.72
CA GLU A 131 2.62 -49.78 -0.25
C GLU A 131 2.17 -51.09 0.43
N GLY A 132 1.05 -51.62 -0.05
CA GLY A 132 0.48 -52.90 0.35
C GLY A 132 -0.03 -53.66 -0.87
N GLU A 133 0.85 -54.53 -1.37
CA GLU A 133 0.61 -55.86 -1.95
C GLU A 133 -0.22 -56.07 -3.24
N GLY A 134 0.42 -56.71 -4.23
CA GLY A 134 -0.12 -57.94 -4.83
C GLY A 134 -0.25 -58.05 -6.36
N ASN A 135 0.45 -59.04 -6.94
CA ASN A 135 0.38 -59.61 -8.31
C ASN A 135 0.93 -58.76 -9.47
N GLY A 136 1.71 -59.28 -10.43
CA GLY A 136 2.17 -60.64 -10.72
C GLY A 136 2.71 -60.69 -12.17
N ASP A 137 3.86 -61.33 -12.33
CA ASP A 137 4.42 -61.99 -13.52
C ASP A 137 4.78 -61.20 -14.80
N GLY A 138 6.00 -61.44 -15.32
CA GLY A 138 6.48 -60.85 -16.58
C GLY A 138 8.00 -60.81 -16.77
N VAL A 139 8.55 -61.93 -17.22
CA VAL A 139 9.92 -62.21 -17.66
C VAL A 139 10.62 -61.15 -18.56
N ASN A 140 11.87 -60.79 -18.26
CA ASN A 140 12.99 -60.82 -19.24
C ASN A 140 14.37 -60.61 -18.60
N ALA A 141 15.34 -61.39 -19.08
CA ALA A 141 16.75 -61.34 -18.73
C ALA A 141 17.51 -60.43 -19.71
N GLY A 142 18.60 -59.78 -19.27
CA GLY A 142 19.55 -59.16 -20.20
C GLY A 142 20.39 -58.01 -19.66
N GLU A 143 21.63 -58.35 -19.34
CA GLU A 143 22.88 -57.59 -19.57
C GLU A 143 23.21 -56.26 -18.87
N ARG A 144 24.50 -56.24 -18.47
CA ARG A 144 25.29 -55.13 -17.93
C ARG A 144 25.52 -54.07 -19.01
N GLY A 145 25.37 -52.80 -18.64
CA GLY A 145 25.83 -51.66 -19.42
C GLY A 145 26.03 -50.43 -18.53
N VAL A 146 27.29 -50.03 -18.38
CA VAL A 146 27.74 -48.81 -17.70
C VAL A 146 27.33 -47.57 -18.52
N THR A 147 26.68 -46.59 -17.91
CA THR A 147 26.77 -45.17 -18.33
C THR A 147 26.54 -44.20 -17.16
N GLN A 148 27.47 -43.24 -17.07
CA GLN A 148 27.43 -42.04 -16.24
C GLN A 148 26.13 -41.25 -16.44
N ALA A 149 25.57 -40.74 -15.33
CA ALA A 149 24.72 -39.55 -15.35
C ALA A 149 25.02 -38.67 -14.11
N THR A 150 25.48 -37.46 -14.44
CA THR A 150 25.71 -36.25 -13.64
C THR A 150 24.75 -36.03 -12.48
N GLN A 151 25.29 -35.97 -11.26
CA GLN A 151 24.62 -35.38 -10.10
C GLN A 151 24.70 -33.86 -10.11
N THR A 152 23.60 -33.31 -9.64
CA THR A 152 23.09 -31.95 -9.68
C THR A 152 23.64 -31.08 -8.54
N GLN A 153 24.13 -29.88 -8.87
CA GLN A 153 24.20 -28.75 -7.95
C GLN A 153 23.21 -27.67 -8.41
N PRO A 154 22.21 -27.32 -7.59
CA PRO A 154 21.54 -26.03 -7.71
C PRO A 154 22.27 -24.99 -6.84
N THR A 155 22.68 -23.95 -7.54
CA THR A 155 23.32 -22.72 -7.09
C THR A 155 22.53 -22.03 -5.97
N GLN A 156 23.24 -21.66 -4.91
CA GLN A 156 22.74 -20.81 -3.84
C GLN A 156 22.41 -19.41 -4.38
N GLN A 157 21.14 -19.00 -4.29
CA GLN A 157 20.73 -17.60 -4.42
C GLN A 157 20.71 -16.93 -3.04
N PRO A 158 21.19 -15.68 -2.90
CA PRO A 158 21.18 -14.98 -1.64
C PRO A 158 19.75 -14.57 -1.25
N GLN A 159 19.33 -15.14 -0.13
CA GLN A 159 18.11 -14.90 0.62
C GLN A 159 17.99 -13.41 0.98
N ARG A 160 17.08 -12.69 0.31
CA ARG A 160 16.64 -11.38 0.76
C ARG A 160 15.81 -11.56 2.02
N GLN A 161 16.35 -11.03 3.11
CA GLN A 161 15.78 -11.00 4.45
C GLN A 161 14.32 -10.57 4.45
N GLY A 162 13.50 -11.37 5.13
CA GLY A 162 12.08 -11.14 5.31
C GLY A 162 11.82 -9.89 6.15
N ALA A 163 11.09 -8.95 5.59
CA ALA A 163 10.27 -8.04 6.36
C ALA A 163 9.03 -8.82 6.81
N ALA A 164 9.07 -9.36 8.02
CA ALA A 164 7.90 -9.86 8.72
C ALA A 164 7.00 -8.66 9.08
N ALA A 165 6.18 -8.22 8.12
CA ALA A 165 5.00 -7.43 8.42
C ALA A 165 3.85 -8.41 8.63
N GLY A 166 3.25 -8.39 9.82
CA GLY A 166 2.09 -9.20 10.20
C GLY A 166 0.85 -8.87 9.36
N GLY A 167 0.83 -9.35 8.11
CA GLY A 167 -0.27 -9.22 7.19
C GLY A 167 -1.33 -10.25 7.51
N GLY A 168 -2.29 -9.89 8.36
CA GLY A 168 -3.63 -10.49 8.30
C GLY A 168 -4.18 -10.26 6.90
N GLY A 169 -4.09 -11.31 6.07
CA GLY A 169 -4.31 -11.24 4.63
C GLY A 169 -5.67 -10.65 4.31
N GLY A 170 -5.67 -9.59 3.49
CA GLY A 170 -6.87 -9.11 2.83
C GLY A 170 -7.42 -10.22 1.95
N GLY A 171 -8.53 -10.82 2.36
CA GLY A 171 -9.24 -11.81 1.57
C GLY A 171 -9.73 -11.20 0.26
N GLU A 172 -9.94 -12.01 -0.77
CA GLU A 172 -10.45 -11.60 -2.09
C GLU A 172 -11.79 -10.82 -2.00
N LYS A 173 -12.48 -10.90 -0.86
CA LYS A 173 -13.76 -10.22 -0.56
C LYS A 173 -13.64 -9.00 0.36
N ASP A 174 -12.45 -8.58 0.78
CA ASP A 174 -12.28 -7.56 1.82
C ASP A 174 -12.46 -6.14 1.30
N THR A 175 -13.43 -5.40 1.82
CA THR A 175 -13.72 -4.01 1.44
C THR A 175 -13.05 -3.06 2.41
N HIS A 176 -12.26 -2.14 1.87
CA HIS A 176 -11.50 -1.19 2.67
C HIS A 176 -12.06 0.22 2.59
N LYS A 177 -12.00 0.92 3.72
CA LYS A 177 -12.20 2.37 3.81
C LYS A 177 -10.85 3.02 4.09
N LEU A 178 -10.53 4.08 3.36
CA LEU A 178 -9.31 4.85 3.54
C LEU A 178 -9.65 6.26 4.03
N VAL A 179 -8.75 6.85 4.81
CA VAL A 179 -8.71 8.30 5.02
C VAL A 179 -7.56 8.84 4.19
N LEU A 180 -7.87 9.75 3.26
CA LEU A 180 -6.93 10.33 2.32
C LEU A 180 -6.70 11.81 2.66
N GLN A 181 -5.49 12.31 2.41
CA GLN A 181 -5.13 13.71 2.58
C GLN A 181 -4.46 14.27 1.33
N ASP A 182 -4.93 15.42 0.85
CA ASP A 182 -4.29 16.10 -0.28
C ASP A 182 -3.08 16.94 0.15
N CYS A 183 -2.37 17.53 -0.81
CA CYS A 183 -1.20 18.36 -0.53
C CYS A 183 -1.48 19.67 0.22
N LYS A 184 -2.75 20.09 0.36
CA LYS A 184 -3.16 21.22 1.21
C LYS A 184 -3.59 20.79 2.62
N GLY A 185 -3.52 19.49 2.90
CA GLY A 185 -3.90 18.92 4.18
C GLY A 185 -5.39 18.63 4.32
N LEU A 186 -6.20 18.84 3.28
CA LEU A 186 -7.62 18.51 3.27
C LEU A 186 -7.80 17.00 3.30
N LYS A 187 -8.65 16.53 4.20
CA LYS A 187 -8.91 15.12 4.42
C LYS A 187 -10.24 14.71 3.80
N ILE A 188 -10.28 13.52 3.20
CA ILE A 188 -11.49 12.95 2.63
C ILE A 188 -11.54 11.44 2.89
N SER A 189 -12.73 10.91 3.11
CA SER A 189 -12.91 9.45 3.19
C SER A 189 -12.98 8.86 1.78
N ALA A 190 -12.47 7.65 1.62
CA ALA A 190 -12.60 6.89 0.39
C ALA A 190 -13.03 5.46 0.68
N LEU A 191 -13.87 4.90 -0.17
CA LEU A 191 -14.39 3.54 -0.04
C LEU A 191 -14.04 2.75 -1.30
N GLU A 192 -13.52 1.54 -1.09
CA GLU A 192 -13.24 0.60 -2.17
C GLU A 192 -14.55 0.07 -2.78
N LEU A 193 -15.01 0.69 -3.87
CA LEU A 193 -16.24 0.29 -4.57
C LEU A 193 -15.99 -0.93 -5.47
N ARG A 194 -14.84 -0.97 -6.14
CA ARG A 194 -14.35 -2.13 -6.90
C ARG A 194 -12.93 -2.45 -6.45
N LYS A 195 -12.57 -3.74 -6.50
CA LYS A 195 -11.28 -4.22 -6.00
C LYS A 195 -10.11 -3.56 -6.69
N ALA A 196 -9.32 -2.82 -5.91
CA ALA A 196 -8.05 -2.28 -6.34
C ALA A 196 -6.94 -3.13 -5.71
N GLU A 197 -6.19 -3.87 -6.52
CA GLU A 197 -5.26 -4.92 -6.08
C GLU A 197 -4.34 -4.54 -4.92
N ARG A 198 -3.84 -3.29 -4.94
CA ARG A 198 -2.90 -2.74 -3.97
C ARG A 198 -3.57 -2.07 -2.76
N VAL A 199 -4.89 -1.95 -2.73
CA VAL A 199 -5.65 -1.39 -1.60
C VAL A 199 -5.91 -2.50 -0.60
N GLY A 200 -5.44 -2.31 0.63
CA GLY A 200 -5.70 -3.23 1.71
C GLY A 200 -4.63 -3.17 2.80
N ILE A 201 -5.01 -3.67 3.96
CA ILE A 201 -4.11 -3.75 5.11
C ILE A 201 -2.98 -4.75 4.80
N GLY A 202 -1.73 -4.33 5.05
CA GLY A 202 -0.53 -5.11 4.71
C GLY A 202 -0.09 -5.00 3.25
N LYS A 203 -0.90 -4.37 2.37
CA LYS A 203 -0.54 -4.07 0.97
C LYS A 203 -0.24 -2.59 0.75
N LEU A 204 -1.06 -1.72 1.33
CA LEU A 204 -0.95 -0.27 1.25
C LEU A 204 -0.35 0.28 2.55
N ASN A 205 0.67 1.11 2.43
CA ASN A 205 1.34 1.72 3.57
C ASN A 205 0.72 3.06 3.93
N ILE A 206 0.95 3.51 5.17
CA ILE A 206 0.54 4.84 5.59
C ILE A 206 1.55 5.87 5.07
N GLY A 207 1.04 6.99 4.58
CA GLY A 207 1.76 8.00 3.84
C GLY A 207 2.06 7.61 2.40
N GLU A 208 1.62 6.43 1.94
CA GLU A 208 1.75 6.02 0.53
C GLU A 208 0.96 6.95 -0.38
N LYS A 209 1.49 7.21 -1.58
CA LYS A 209 0.89 8.15 -2.52
C LYS A 209 -0.06 7.44 -3.47
N ILE A 210 -1.25 8.00 -3.63
CA ILE A 210 -2.30 7.45 -4.49
C ILE A 210 -2.86 8.57 -5.37
N LEU A 211 -2.88 8.34 -6.67
CA LEU A 211 -3.51 9.21 -7.64
C LEU A 211 -4.96 8.79 -7.79
N VAL A 212 -5.87 9.73 -7.56
CA VAL A 212 -7.27 9.61 -7.96
C VAL A 212 -7.48 10.51 -9.18
N LYS A 213 -7.86 9.88 -10.29
CA LYS A 213 -8.04 10.55 -11.58
C LYS A 213 -9.33 11.36 -11.61
N THR A 214 -9.34 12.36 -12.48
CA THR A 214 -10.54 13.10 -12.88
C THR A 214 -11.65 12.14 -13.32
N GLY A 215 -12.89 12.49 -13.00
CA GLY A 215 -14.06 11.65 -13.22
C GLY A 215 -14.33 10.62 -12.12
N ALA A 216 -13.45 10.46 -11.11
CA ALA A 216 -13.73 9.61 -9.96
C ALA A 216 -15.02 10.04 -9.25
N LYS A 217 -15.89 9.09 -8.93
CA LYS A 217 -17.18 9.39 -8.29
C LYS A 217 -16.97 9.76 -6.82
N VAL A 218 -17.66 10.79 -6.37
CA VAL A 218 -17.72 11.21 -4.97
C VAL A 218 -19.17 11.25 -4.55
N SER A 219 -19.53 10.52 -3.49
CA SER A 219 -20.90 10.49 -2.97
C SER A 219 -20.88 10.83 -1.50
N ARG A 220 -21.65 11.84 -1.10
CA ARG A 220 -21.74 12.31 0.30
C ARG A 220 -20.36 12.56 0.93
N GLY A 221 -19.44 13.16 0.17
CA GLY A 221 -18.07 13.45 0.61
C GLY A 221 -17.15 12.22 0.70
N VAL A 222 -17.53 11.08 0.11
CA VAL A 222 -16.71 9.86 0.07
C VAL A 222 -16.31 9.56 -1.38
N ILE A 223 -15.01 9.41 -1.62
CA ILE A 223 -14.49 8.99 -2.94
C ILE A 223 -14.76 7.50 -3.13
N MET A 224 -15.38 7.13 -4.25
CA MET A 224 -15.60 5.74 -4.64
C MET A 224 -14.40 5.27 -5.47
N LEU A 225 -13.55 4.45 -4.87
CA LEU A 225 -12.34 3.95 -5.49
C LEU A 225 -12.68 2.77 -6.41
N GLU A 226 -12.22 2.87 -7.66
CA GLU A 226 -12.31 1.81 -8.66
C GLU A 226 -10.96 1.70 -9.40
N PRO A 227 -10.59 0.52 -9.94
CA PRO A 227 -9.31 0.34 -10.65
C PRO A 227 -9.07 1.31 -11.81
N GLY A 228 -10.13 1.77 -12.47
CA GLY A 228 -10.02 2.71 -13.59
C GLY A 228 -9.61 4.13 -13.18
N THR A 229 -9.94 4.53 -11.95
CA THR A 229 -9.77 5.91 -11.47
C THR A 229 -8.73 6.04 -10.36
N CYS A 230 -8.15 4.93 -9.91
CA CYS A 230 -7.25 4.89 -8.76
C CYS A 230 -5.93 4.20 -9.11
N VAL A 231 -4.80 4.90 -8.91
CA VAL A 231 -3.46 4.38 -9.18
C VAL A 231 -2.57 4.60 -7.95
N VAL A 232 -2.03 3.52 -7.39
CA VAL A 232 -1.08 3.61 -6.26
C VAL A 232 0.31 3.93 -6.81
N LEU A 233 0.82 5.12 -6.49
CA LEU A 233 2.11 5.65 -6.97
C LEU A 233 3.31 5.11 -6.15
N GLY A 234 3.06 4.67 -4.91
CA GLY A 234 4.06 4.09 -4.03
C GLY A 234 4.57 5.05 -2.95
N GLY A 235 5.65 4.63 -2.30
CA GLY A 235 6.25 5.34 -1.15
C GLY A 235 5.56 5.03 0.18
N LYS A 236 6.09 5.62 1.24
CA LYS A 236 5.53 5.61 2.59
C LYS A 236 6.17 6.71 3.42
N VAL A 237 5.44 7.24 4.39
CA VAL A 237 6.04 8.11 5.41
C VAL A 237 6.35 7.24 6.61
N GLU A 238 7.62 6.88 6.78
CA GLU A 238 8.06 5.85 7.74
C GLU A 238 7.55 6.10 9.16
N ALA A 239 7.66 7.34 9.64
CA ALA A 239 7.20 7.71 10.97
C ALA A 239 5.69 7.49 11.15
N TRP A 240 4.89 7.81 10.12
CA TRP A 240 3.44 7.63 10.17
C TRP A 240 3.05 6.16 10.11
N HIS A 241 3.69 5.38 9.23
CA HIS A 241 3.41 3.96 9.11
C HIS A 241 3.79 3.17 10.36
N LYS A 242 4.93 3.50 10.97
CA LYS A 242 5.34 2.93 12.25
C LYS A 242 4.33 3.24 13.35
N ALA A 243 4.01 4.52 13.56
CA ALA A 243 3.06 4.95 14.58
C ALA A 243 1.66 4.36 14.37
N TRP A 244 1.22 4.24 13.12
CA TRP A 244 -0.05 3.61 12.79
C TRP A 244 -0.04 2.12 13.13
N THR A 245 0.99 1.39 12.74
CA THR A 245 1.08 -0.06 12.98
C THR A 245 1.13 -0.38 14.47
N GLU A 246 1.98 0.32 15.22
CA GLU A 246 2.15 0.16 16.67
C GLU A 246 0.86 0.50 17.43
N GLY A 247 0.19 1.59 17.05
CA GLY A 247 -1.05 2.02 17.71
C GLY A 247 -2.33 1.28 17.26
N ARG A 248 -2.25 0.41 16.24
CA ARG A 248 -3.44 -0.18 15.61
C ARG A 248 -4.25 -1.03 16.57
N LEU A 249 -3.59 -1.90 17.35
CA LEU A 249 -4.25 -2.80 18.29
C LEU A 249 -5.03 -2.01 19.36
N GLY A 250 -4.43 -0.96 19.91
CA GLY A 250 -5.09 -0.07 20.88
C GLY A 250 -6.34 0.60 20.31
N ARG A 251 -6.22 1.22 19.13
CA ARG A 251 -7.37 1.85 18.45
C ARG A 251 -8.50 0.86 18.15
N LEU A 252 -8.17 -0.37 17.75
CA LEU A 252 -9.16 -1.41 17.51
C LEU A 252 -9.89 -1.85 18.80
N LYS A 253 -9.17 -2.00 19.92
CA LYS A 253 -9.76 -2.33 21.22
C LYS A 253 -10.70 -1.24 21.72
N GLU A 254 -10.26 0.02 21.65
CA GLU A 254 -11.08 1.18 22.02
C GLU A 254 -12.36 1.25 21.17
N ALA A 255 -12.22 1.11 19.85
CA ALA A 255 -13.36 1.16 18.93
C ALA A 255 -14.30 -0.07 19.04
N ALA A 256 -13.80 -1.22 19.52
CA ALA A 256 -14.63 -2.38 19.84
C ALA A 256 -15.41 -2.18 21.16
N GLY A 257 -14.76 -1.62 22.19
CA GLY A 257 -15.39 -1.33 23.49
C GLY A 257 -16.46 -0.23 23.41
N ALA A 258 -16.24 0.81 22.61
CA ALA A 258 -17.19 1.90 22.41
C ALA A 258 -18.50 1.45 21.71
N GLY A 259 -18.48 0.33 20.97
CA GLY A 259 -19.65 -0.23 20.28
C GLY A 259 -20.57 -1.08 21.16
N GLY A 260 -20.18 -1.43 22.38
CA GLY A 260 -20.92 -2.33 23.29
C GLY A 260 -21.79 -1.65 24.36
N GLY A 261 -21.77 -0.31 24.45
CA GLY A 261 -22.43 0.44 25.53
C GLY A 261 -23.89 0.87 25.29
N GLY A 262 -24.50 0.51 24.16
CA GLY A 262 -25.83 0.98 23.77
C GLY A 262 -26.93 -0.09 23.92
N GLY A 263 -27.24 -0.49 25.15
CA GLY A 263 -28.29 -1.51 25.37
C GLY A 263 -28.52 -1.87 26.84
N GLY A 264 -29.00 -0.91 27.64
CA GLY A 264 -29.43 -1.18 29.01
C GLY A 264 -30.39 -0.08 29.45
N GLY A 265 -31.69 -0.34 29.32
CA GLY A 265 -32.72 0.64 29.62
C GLY A 265 -32.81 1.02 31.09
N GLN A 266 -33.45 2.15 31.32
CA GLN A 266 -34.28 2.35 32.51
C GLN A 266 -35.54 3.09 32.06
N GLY A 267 -36.57 2.29 31.75
CA GLY A 267 -37.92 2.70 32.03
C GLY A 267 -38.16 2.51 33.52
N ARG A 268 -38.53 3.59 34.19
CA ARG A 268 -39.58 3.66 35.20
C ARG A 268 -39.89 5.13 35.47
#